data_AF-A0AAE9HV22-F1
#
_entry.id   AF-A0AAE9HV22-F1
#
_cell.length_a   1.000
_cell.length_b   1.000
_cell.length_c   1.000
_cell.angle_alpha   90.00
_cell.angle_beta   90.00
_cell.angle_gamma   90.00
#
_symmetry.space_group_name_H-M   'P 1'
#
loop_
_entity.id
_entity.type
_entity.pdbx_description
1 polymer ?
#
loop_
_entity_poly.entity_id
_entity_poly.type
_entity_poly.pdbx_seq_one_letter_code
_entity_poly.pdbx_strand_id
1 'polypeptide(L)'
;MKQAPPGGWIPVRKDFVDPAATRCHARGAKGGRHHGFPEGHAYILRGPDGHEYPFGADCARAALAEPAWLDQVPDYTERDAVPRLPDFTDVPPPRRSRKATAAELELARRNAATRYVVLRMEKVAAVPRVQPTVRFPALEDLYQQIAQGGALSSAQVTRVLAIERSAATPAKLRMLNLLDVYTAHVKLERLIAASNNLDNIRFLRSLHDWLARHLVLSTAQLDAAGIVMHPHAFRSAWPNAGGEGELF
;
A
#
# COMPACT_ATOMS: atom_id res chain seq x y z
N MET A 1 10.28 -16.37 -7.24
CA MET A 1 10.86 -15.18 -7.90
C MET A 1 11.94 -15.69 -8.81
N LYS A 2 11.97 -15.24 -10.08
CA LYS A 2 13.19 -15.38 -10.87
C LYS A 2 14.29 -14.61 -10.12
N GLN A 3 15.45 -15.22 -9.92
CA GLN A 3 16.60 -14.52 -9.35
C GLN A 3 17.02 -13.45 -10.36
N ALA A 4 17.31 -12.24 -9.88
CA ALA A 4 17.94 -11.24 -10.74
C ALA A 4 19.30 -11.79 -11.21
N PRO A 5 19.76 -11.39 -12.41
CA PRO A 5 21.15 -11.65 -12.80
C PRO A 5 22.10 -11.10 -11.73
N PRO A 6 23.28 -11.72 -11.52
CA PRO A 6 24.25 -11.27 -10.53
C PRO A 6 24.53 -9.77 -10.70
N GLY A 7 24.34 -8.98 -9.63
CA GLY A 7 24.53 -7.52 -9.66
C GLY A 7 23.35 -6.70 -10.20
N GLY A 8 22.18 -7.31 -10.44
CA GLY A 8 20.98 -6.61 -10.91
C GLY A 8 20.04 -6.10 -9.80
N TRP A 9 19.13 -5.20 -10.18
CA TRP A 9 18.05 -4.70 -9.32
C TRP A 9 16.92 -5.71 -9.18
N ILE A 10 16.36 -5.85 -7.97
CA ILE A 10 15.23 -6.73 -7.67
C ILE A 10 14.03 -5.87 -7.23
N PRO A 11 12.88 -5.93 -7.90
CA PRO A 11 11.71 -5.19 -7.44
C PRO A 11 11.10 -5.86 -6.21
N VAL A 12 10.77 -5.05 -5.21
CA VAL A 12 10.28 -5.51 -3.91
C VAL A 12 8.81 -5.19 -3.70
N ARG A 13 8.41 -3.94 -3.95
CA ARG A 13 7.03 -3.44 -3.73
C ARG A 13 6.82 -2.10 -4.43
N LYS A 14 5.56 -1.70 -4.55
CA LYS A 14 5.16 -0.31 -4.75
C LYS A 14 4.57 0.23 -3.46
N ASP A 15 5.05 1.37 -3.00
CA ASP A 15 4.76 1.92 -1.67
C ASP A 15 4.69 3.45 -1.70
N PHE A 16 4.17 4.03 -0.63
CA PHE A 16 4.18 5.47 -0.43
C PHE A 16 5.59 5.96 -0.08
N VAL A 17 5.93 7.16 -0.55
CA VAL A 17 7.14 7.90 -0.21
C VAL A 17 6.79 9.36 0.09
N ASP A 18 7.62 10.07 0.84
CA ASP A 18 7.38 11.49 1.09
C ASP A 18 7.77 12.32 -0.15
N PRO A 19 6.82 13.01 -0.82
CA PRO A 19 7.13 13.87 -1.97
C PRO A 19 8.15 14.98 -1.64
N ALA A 20 8.13 15.48 -0.41
CA ALA A 20 8.97 16.59 0.01
C ALA A 20 10.42 16.14 0.24
N ALA A 21 10.62 15.04 0.98
CA ALA A 21 11.94 14.57 1.38
C ALA A 21 12.56 13.49 0.47
N THR A 22 11.75 12.65 -0.18
CA THR A 22 12.26 11.50 -0.95
C THR A 22 12.59 11.91 -2.39
N ARG A 23 13.70 11.39 -2.90
CA ARG A 23 14.14 11.56 -4.29
C ARG A 23 14.38 10.21 -4.94
N CYS A 24 14.10 10.11 -6.23
CA CYS A 24 14.32 8.91 -7.02
C CYS A 24 15.81 8.56 -7.03
N HIS A 25 16.16 7.29 -6.81
CA HIS A 25 17.54 6.84 -6.79
C HIS A 25 18.21 6.95 -8.17
N ALA A 26 17.46 6.75 -9.25
CA ALA A 26 17.98 6.99 -10.58
C ALA A 26 18.36 8.47 -10.76
N ARG A 27 19.56 8.71 -11.28
CA ARG A 27 19.93 10.04 -11.76
C ARG A 27 19.18 10.27 -13.07
N GLY A 28 18.78 11.52 -13.34
CA GLY A 28 18.17 11.85 -14.63
C GLY A 28 19.11 11.46 -15.77
N ALA A 29 18.57 11.09 -16.93
CA ALA A 29 19.34 10.58 -18.09
C ALA A 29 20.49 11.49 -18.55
N LYS A 30 20.49 12.77 -18.16
CA LYS A 30 21.52 13.78 -18.42
C LYS A 30 22.50 13.99 -17.25
N GLY A 31 22.57 13.09 -16.28
CA GLY A 31 23.39 13.25 -15.06
C GLY A 31 22.91 14.35 -14.10
N GLY A 32 21.65 14.80 -14.26
CA GLY A 32 21.06 15.88 -13.47
C GLY A 32 20.57 15.46 -12.07
N ARG A 33 20.08 16.44 -11.30
CA ARG A 33 19.51 16.25 -9.94
C ARG A 33 18.46 15.14 -9.93
N HIS A 34 18.39 14.40 -8.84
CA HIS A 34 17.34 13.42 -8.60
C HIS A 34 15.96 14.08 -8.64
N HIS A 35 15.02 13.50 -9.39
CA HIS A 35 13.64 13.99 -9.42
C HIS A 35 12.85 13.46 -8.21
N GLY A 36 11.77 14.15 -7.83
CA GLY A 36 10.88 13.76 -6.74
C GLY A 36 9.77 12.80 -7.18
N PHE A 37 8.80 12.62 -6.29
CA PHE A 37 7.62 11.78 -6.47
C PHE A 37 6.35 12.62 -6.26
N PRO A 38 5.83 13.33 -7.28
CA PRO A 38 4.69 14.24 -7.11
C PRO A 38 3.44 13.55 -6.57
N GLU A 39 3.18 12.32 -7.03
CA GLU A 39 2.07 11.48 -6.56
C GLU A 39 2.36 10.79 -5.21
N GLY A 40 3.60 10.87 -4.72
CA GLY A 40 4.00 10.27 -3.45
C GLY A 40 4.05 8.75 -3.45
N HIS A 41 4.27 8.12 -4.62
CA HIS A 41 4.46 6.68 -4.78
C HIS A 41 5.79 6.37 -5.44
N ALA A 42 6.42 5.27 -5.03
CA ALA A 42 7.61 4.76 -5.68
C ALA A 42 7.55 3.23 -5.81
N TYR A 43 8.23 2.72 -6.84
CA TYR A 43 8.67 1.33 -6.83
C TYR A 43 9.93 1.25 -5.96
N ILE A 44 9.93 0.31 -5.03
CA ILE A 44 11.09 0.03 -4.19
C ILE A 44 11.85 -1.13 -4.82
N LEU A 45 13.08 -0.85 -5.24
CA LEU A 45 14.00 -1.84 -5.78
C LEU A 45 15.11 -2.11 -4.78
N ARG A 46 15.50 -3.37 -4.65
CA ARG A 46 16.67 -3.79 -3.87
C ARG A 46 17.89 -3.85 -4.78
N GLY A 47 18.95 -3.18 -4.37
CA GLY A 47 20.23 -3.17 -5.07
C GLY A 47 21.09 -4.38 -4.74
N PRO A 48 22.24 -4.53 -5.42
CA PRO A 48 23.23 -5.58 -5.15
C PRO A 48 23.86 -5.50 -3.76
N ASP A 49 23.84 -4.31 -3.16
CA ASP A 49 24.26 -4.04 -1.78
C ASP A 49 23.22 -4.52 -0.74
N GLY A 50 22.08 -5.05 -1.19
CA GLY A 50 20.99 -5.49 -0.34
C GLY A 50 20.10 -4.36 0.18
N HIS A 51 20.41 -3.10 -0.13
CA HIS A 51 19.63 -1.95 0.30
C HIS A 51 18.45 -1.67 -0.64
N GLU A 52 17.39 -1.08 -0.07
CA GLU A 52 16.17 -0.74 -0.79
C GLU A 52 16.14 0.73 -1.14
N TYR A 53 15.81 1.03 -2.40
CA TYR A 53 15.87 2.37 -2.96
C TYR A 53 14.58 2.69 -3.73
N PRO A 54 14.08 3.94 -3.66
CA PRO A 54 12.87 4.34 -4.35
C PRO A 54 13.16 4.75 -5.80
N PHE A 55 12.33 4.28 -6.72
CA PHE A 55 12.40 4.60 -8.16
C PHE A 55 11.04 5.06 -8.66
N GLY A 56 11.04 6.09 -9.53
CA GLY A 56 9.87 6.43 -10.34
C GLY A 56 9.56 5.30 -11.32
N ALA A 57 8.33 5.21 -11.82
CA ALA A 57 7.90 4.11 -12.69
C ALA A 57 8.83 3.89 -13.90
N ASP A 58 9.17 4.96 -14.62
CA ASP A 58 10.03 4.86 -15.80
C ASP A 58 11.48 4.53 -15.45
N CYS A 59 11.99 5.11 -14.36
CA CYS A 59 13.31 4.79 -13.84
C CYS A 59 13.42 3.34 -13.37
N ALA A 60 12.38 2.81 -12.74
CA ALA A 60 12.33 1.42 -12.31
C ALA A 60 12.32 0.47 -13.50
N ARG A 61 11.53 0.78 -14.55
CA ARG A 61 11.53 0.00 -15.80
C ARG A 61 12.89 0.02 -16.48
N ALA A 62 13.58 1.16 -16.50
CA ALA A 62 14.91 1.29 -17.08
C ALA A 62 15.99 0.56 -16.28
N ALA A 63 15.84 0.43 -14.96
CA ALA A 63 16.80 -0.24 -14.09
C ALA A 63 16.71 -1.77 -14.13
N LEU A 64 15.58 -2.33 -14.59
CA LEU A 64 15.31 -3.76 -14.60
C LEU A 64 15.60 -4.39 -15.96
N ALA A 65 16.22 -5.58 -15.94
CA ALA A 65 16.42 -6.38 -17.15
C ALA A 65 15.10 -6.86 -17.78
N GLU A 66 14.11 -7.20 -16.95
CA GLU A 66 12.75 -7.53 -17.37
C GLU A 66 11.76 -6.52 -16.71
N PRO A 67 11.32 -5.45 -17.42
CA PRO A 67 10.43 -4.43 -16.83
C PRO A 67 9.10 -4.97 -16.29
N ALA A 68 8.62 -6.08 -16.86
CA ALA A 68 7.40 -6.78 -16.43
C ALA A 68 7.50 -7.35 -15.01
N TRP A 69 8.67 -7.33 -14.36
CA TRP A 69 8.79 -7.69 -12.94
C TRP A 69 8.12 -6.69 -12.01
N LEU A 70 7.89 -5.44 -12.46
CA LEU A 70 7.16 -4.45 -11.65
C LEU A 70 5.70 -4.83 -11.45
N ASP A 71 5.08 -5.52 -12.40
CA ASP A 71 3.69 -5.98 -12.28
C ASP A 71 3.55 -7.15 -11.29
N GLN A 72 4.69 -7.67 -10.80
CA GLN A 72 4.76 -8.86 -9.96
C GLN A 72 4.96 -8.56 -8.49
N VAL A 73 5.09 -7.28 -8.10
CA VAL A 73 5.32 -6.91 -6.70
C VAL A 73 4.04 -6.52 -5.97
N PRO A 74 3.97 -6.70 -4.65
CA PRO A 74 2.94 -6.10 -3.81
C PRO A 74 2.80 -4.58 -4.03
N ASP A 75 1.59 -4.13 -4.34
CA ASP A 75 1.23 -2.70 -4.35
C ASP A 75 0.44 -2.33 -3.08
N TYR A 76 1.03 -1.46 -2.25
CA TYR A 76 0.40 -0.92 -1.03
C TYR A 76 -0.31 0.42 -1.28
N THR A 77 -0.19 0.96 -2.49
CA THR A 77 -0.81 2.22 -2.95
C THR A 77 -2.09 1.97 -3.75
N GLU A 78 -2.51 0.71 -3.94
CA GLU A 78 -3.68 0.33 -4.74
C GLU A 78 -4.98 1.03 -4.29
N ARG A 79 -5.05 1.39 -3.00
CA ARG A 79 -6.20 2.08 -2.41
C ARG A 79 -6.05 3.59 -2.35
N ASP A 80 -4.95 4.13 -2.88
CA ASP A 80 -4.87 5.54 -3.15
C ASP A 80 -5.83 5.92 -4.28
N ALA A 81 -6.50 7.06 -4.15
CA ALA A 81 -7.29 7.62 -5.23
C ALA A 81 -6.34 8.01 -6.36
N VAL A 82 -6.48 7.37 -7.53
CA VAL A 82 -5.92 7.93 -8.76
C VAL A 82 -6.70 9.22 -9.03
N PRO A 83 -6.07 10.40 -9.03
CA PRO A 83 -6.74 11.60 -9.51
C PRO A 83 -7.19 11.30 -10.93
N ARG A 84 -8.47 11.54 -11.25
CA ARG A 84 -8.83 11.76 -12.65
C ARG A 84 -8.06 13.02 -13.06
N LEU A 85 -6.95 12.83 -13.76
CA LEU A 85 -6.38 13.92 -14.54
C LEU A 85 -7.52 14.45 -15.42
N PRO A 86 -7.79 15.77 -15.42
CA PRO A 86 -8.64 16.34 -16.45
C PRO A 86 -7.93 16.08 -17.80
N ASP A 87 -8.69 15.59 -18.77
CA ASP A 87 -8.28 15.19 -20.13
C ASP A 87 -7.51 13.87 -20.28
N PHE A 88 -8.28 12.77 -20.26
CA PHE A 88 -7.90 11.49 -20.85
C PHE A 88 -8.91 11.11 -21.95
N THR A 89 -8.88 11.83 -23.07
CA THR A 89 -9.58 11.41 -24.30
C THR A 89 -8.80 10.38 -25.11
N ASP A 90 -7.59 9.99 -24.70
CA ASP A 90 -6.74 9.01 -25.40
C ASP A 90 -6.36 7.80 -24.53
N VAL A 91 -7.30 7.24 -23.76
CA VAL A 91 -7.10 5.90 -23.17
C VAL A 91 -7.52 4.87 -24.22
N PRO A 92 -6.59 4.05 -24.76
CA PRO A 92 -6.95 2.97 -25.65
C PRO A 92 -7.95 2.05 -24.93
N PRO A 93 -8.96 1.51 -25.63
CA PRO A 93 -9.94 0.62 -25.01
C PRO A 93 -9.22 -0.56 -24.33
N PRO A 94 -9.71 -1.04 -23.18
CA PRO A 94 -9.07 -2.13 -22.46
C PRO A 94 -8.90 -3.31 -23.40
N ARG A 95 -7.64 -3.70 -23.64
CA ARG A 95 -7.31 -4.90 -24.41
C ARG A 95 -8.03 -6.05 -23.72
N ARG A 96 -8.95 -6.71 -24.46
CA ARG A 96 -9.75 -7.87 -24.03
C ARG A 96 -8.91 -8.75 -23.10
N SER A 97 -9.30 -8.84 -21.83
CA SER A 97 -8.50 -9.49 -20.80
C SER A 97 -8.26 -10.95 -21.18
N ARG A 98 -7.03 -11.32 -21.50
CA ARG A 98 -6.65 -12.73 -21.61
C ARG A 98 -6.92 -13.37 -20.25
N LYS A 99 -7.50 -14.57 -20.25
CA LYS A 99 -7.66 -15.37 -19.03
C LYS A 99 -6.30 -15.49 -18.34
N ALA A 100 -6.24 -15.10 -17.07
CA ALA A 100 -5.01 -15.16 -16.30
C ALA A 100 -4.47 -16.60 -16.27
N THR A 101 -3.16 -16.74 -16.43
CA THR A 101 -2.47 -18.03 -16.33
C THR A 101 -2.44 -18.52 -14.88
N ALA A 102 -2.21 -19.81 -14.68
CA ALA A 102 -2.02 -20.37 -13.35
C ALA A 102 -0.86 -19.70 -12.59
N ALA A 103 0.21 -19.32 -13.29
CA ALA A 103 1.35 -18.61 -12.71
C ALA A 103 0.98 -17.18 -12.25
N GLU A 104 0.22 -16.44 -13.06
CA GLU A 104 -0.28 -15.10 -12.69
C GLU A 104 -1.23 -15.17 -11.49
N LEU A 105 -2.10 -16.19 -11.42
CA LEU A 105 -2.99 -16.41 -10.28
C LEU A 105 -2.24 -16.76 -9.00
N GLU A 106 -1.25 -17.66 -9.07
CA GLU A 106 -0.44 -18.03 -7.90
C GLU A 106 0.39 -16.84 -7.40
N LEU A 107 0.93 -16.03 -8.33
CA LEU A 107 1.62 -14.80 -7.99
C LEU A 107 0.69 -13.79 -7.31
N ALA A 108 -0.51 -13.57 -7.85
CA ALA A 108 -1.50 -12.67 -7.24
C ALA A 108 -1.88 -13.14 -5.82
N ARG A 109 -2.05 -14.45 -5.60
CA ARG A 109 -2.29 -15.04 -4.27
C ARG A 109 -1.12 -14.80 -3.33
N ARG A 110 0.11 -15.01 -3.80
CA ARG A 110 1.32 -14.74 -3.00
C ARG A 110 1.42 -13.26 -2.63
N ASN A 111 1.16 -12.36 -3.57
CA ASN A 111 1.17 -10.91 -3.31
C ASN A 111 0.07 -10.50 -2.33
N ALA A 112 -1.13 -11.06 -2.44
CA ALA A 112 -2.20 -10.83 -1.46
C ALA A 112 -1.79 -11.30 -0.05
N ALA A 113 -1.22 -12.50 0.08
CA ALA A 113 -0.72 -13.00 1.35
C ALA A 113 0.40 -12.14 1.93
N THR A 114 1.41 -11.78 1.13
CA THR A 114 2.50 -10.89 1.54
C THR A 114 1.97 -9.54 2.02
N ARG A 115 1.07 -8.92 1.26
CA ARG A 115 0.44 -7.64 1.65
C ARG A 115 -0.27 -7.76 2.98
N TYR A 116 -1.07 -8.80 3.16
CA TYR A 116 -1.80 -9.01 4.40
C TYR A 116 -0.86 -9.11 5.61
N VAL A 117 0.21 -9.91 5.50
CA VAL A 117 1.21 -10.03 6.58
C VAL A 117 1.88 -8.70 6.87
N VAL A 118 2.39 -8.00 5.84
CA VAL A 118 3.12 -6.73 6.00
C VAL A 118 2.20 -5.61 6.53
N LEU A 119 0.93 -5.57 6.11
CA LEU A 119 -0.04 -4.62 6.65
C LEU A 119 -0.30 -4.87 8.15
N ARG A 120 -0.48 -6.13 8.55
CA ARG A 120 -0.74 -6.53 9.95
C ARG A 120 0.47 -6.32 10.86
N MET A 121 1.69 -6.50 10.35
CA MET A 121 2.90 -6.56 11.19
C MET A 121 3.80 -5.33 11.10
N GLU A 122 3.70 -4.55 10.01
CA GLU A 122 4.55 -3.38 9.77
C GLU A 122 3.73 -2.13 9.49
N LYS A 123 3.01 -2.06 8.36
CA LYS A 123 2.47 -0.80 7.85
C LYS A 123 1.39 -0.20 8.74
N VAL A 124 0.34 -0.97 9.01
CA VAL A 124 -0.74 -0.52 9.91
C VAL A 124 -0.30 -0.63 11.37
N ALA A 125 0.55 -1.60 11.69
CA ALA A 125 1.07 -1.78 13.04
C ALA A 125 2.02 -0.64 13.50
N ALA A 126 2.62 0.09 12.57
CA ALA A 126 3.46 1.26 12.85
C ALA A 126 2.65 2.56 13.03
N VAL A 127 1.34 2.55 12.74
CA VAL A 127 0.48 3.72 12.95
C VAL A 127 0.47 4.07 14.45
N PRO A 128 0.78 5.32 14.83
CA PRO A 128 0.81 5.72 16.23
C PRO A 128 -0.51 5.41 16.94
N ARG A 129 -0.43 4.81 18.13
CA ARG A 129 -1.58 4.45 18.99
C ARG A 129 -2.59 3.48 18.36
N VAL A 130 -2.22 2.79 17.29
CA VAL A 130 -3.08 1.79 16.66
C VAL A 130 -3.44 0.69 17.65
N GLN A 131 -4.66 0.17 17.56
CA GLN A 131 -5.10 -0.92 18.43
C GLN A 131 -4.12 -2.13 18.34
N PRO A 132 -3.71 -2.74 19.47
CA PRO A 132 -2.74 -3.85 19.48
C PRO A 132 -3.16 -5.06 18.67
N THR A 133 -4.47 -5.24 18.47
CA THR A 133 -5.08 -6.33 17.68
C THR A 133 -4.74 -6.26 16.19
N VAL A 134 -4.12 -5.17 15.70
CA VAL A 134 -3.56 -5.10 14.35
C VAL A 134 -2.40 -6.08 14.18
N ARG A 135 -1.49 -6.16 15.16
CA ARG A 135 -0.46 -7.20 15.14
C ARG A 135 -1.11 -8.55 15.41
N PHE A 136 -0.66 -9.57 14.68
CA PHE A 136 -1.12 -10.93 14.89
C PHE A 136 0.07 -11.84 15.15
N PRO A 137 0.29 -12.33 16.37
CA PRO A 137 1.46 -13.15 16.70
C PRO A 137 1.66 -14.35 15.77
N ALA A 138 0.58 -14.95 15.27
CA ALA A 138 0.65 -16.08 14.33
C ALA A 138 1.25 -15.74 12.95
N LEU A 139 1.50 -14.46 12.65
CA LEU A 139 2.14 -13.99 11.42
C LEU A 139 3.59 -13.53 11.62
N GLU A 140 4.12 -13.55 12.85
CA GLU A 140 5.45 -12.99 13.17
C GLU A 140 6.57 -13.69 12.38
N ASP A 141 6.65 -15.01 12.40
CA ASP A 141 7.68 -15.77 11.67
C ASP A 141 7.61 -15.51 10.16
N LEU A 142 6.39 -15.40 9.62
CA LEU A 142 6.16 -15.10 8.20
C LEU A 142 6.61 -13.66 7.87
N TYR A 143 6.39 -12.72 8.78
CA TYR A 143 6.86 -11.35 8.64
C TYR A 143 8.39 -11.29 8.66
N GLN A 144 9.05 -11.96 9.61
CA GLN A 144 10.52 -11.99 9.68
C GLN A 144 11.13 -12.59 8.40
N GLN A 145 10.52 -13.67 7.88
CA GLN A 145 10.92 -14.24 6.59
C GLN A 145 10.79 -13.23 5.45
N ILE A 146 9.68 -12.49 5.35
CA ILE A 146 9.48 -11.47 4.32
C ILE A 146 10.47 -10.30 4.48
N ALA A 147 10.69 -9.83 5.71
CA ALA A 147 11.61 -8.74 6.02
C ALA A 147 13.05 -9.05 5.59
N GLN A 148 13.46 -10.31 5.68
CA GLN A 148 14.75 -10.81 5.21
C GLN A 148 14.81 -11.03 3.68
N GLY A 149 13.75 -10.69 2.93
CA GLY A 149 13.66 -10.92 1.48
C GLY A 149 13.18 -12.31 1.08
N GLY A 150 12.75 -13.12 2.04
CA GLY A 150 12.22 -14.46 1.82
C GLY A 150 10.86 -14.43 1.11
N ALA A 151 10.61 -15.51 0.36
CA ALA A 151 9.35 -15.75 -0.32
C ALA A 151 8.45 -16.69 0.50
N LEU A 152 7.18 -16.34 0.70
CA LEU A 152 6.21 -17.29 1.26
C LEU A 152 6.05 -18.52 0.33
N SER A 153 6.06 -19.71 0.92
CA SER A 153 5.72 -20.96 0.23
C SER A 153 4.22 -21.05 -0.04
N SER A 154 3.79 -21.89 -1.00
CA SER A 154 2.35 -22.04 -1.32
C SER A 154 1.51 -22.51 -0.12
N ALA A 155 2.08 -23.31 0.79
CA ALA A 155 1.42 -23.70 2.03
C ALA A 155 1.24 -22.50 2.99
N GLN A 156 2.28 -21.68 3.16
CA GLN A 156 2.22 -20.45 3.95
C GLN A 156 1.21 -19.46 3.35
N VAL A 157 1.22 -19.25 2.03
CA VAL A 157 0.25 -18.41 1.31
C VAL A 157 -1.18 -18.89 1.58
N THR A 158 -1.43 -20.20 1.48
CA THR A 158 -2.75 -20.78 1.73
C THR A 158 -3.19 -20.54 3.18
N ARG A 159 -2.30 -20.74 4.15
CA ARG A 159 -2.59 -20.48 5.58
C ARG A 159 -2.93 -19.00 5.83
N VAL A 160 -2.14 -18.07 5.28
CA VAL A 160 -2.38 -16.62 5.43
C VAL A 160 -3.73 -16.22 4.84
N LEU A 161 -4.05 -16.69 3.64
CA LEU A 161 -5.33 -16.39 2.99
C LEU A 161 -6.52 -17.10 3.66
N ALA A 162 -6.29 -18.19 4.39
CA ALA A 162 -7.32 -18.81 5.24
C ALA A 162 -7.60 -17.96 6.49
N ILE A 163 -6.56 -17.39 7.11
CA ILE A 163 -6.71 -16.44 8.22
C ILE A 163 -7.51 -15.22 7.74
N GLU A 164 -7.09 -14.59 6.63
CA GLU A 164 -7.73 -13.38 6.11
C GLU A 164 -9.22 -13.57 5.82
N ARG A 165 -9.60 -14.70 5.21
CA ARG A 165 -10.99 -15.02 4.85
C ARG A 165 -11.82 -15.65 5.98
N SER A 166 -11.20 -15.97 7.10
CA SER A 166 -11.89 -16.59 8.23
C SER A 166 -13.04 -15.72 8.72
N ALA A 167 -14.16 -16.35 9.09
CA ALA A 167 -15.28 -15.66 9.75
C ALA A 167 -14.86 -15.05 11.09
N ALA A 168 -13.83 -15.61 11.75
CA ALA A 168 -13.27 -15.07 12.98
C ALA A 168 -12.43 -13.80 12.76
N THR A 169 -12.03 -13.49 11.52
CA THR A 169 -11.26 -12.28 11.19
C THR A 169 -12.23 -11.11 10.99
N PRO A 170 -12.21 -10.11 11.89
CA PRO A 170 -13.08 -8.93 11.77
C PRO A 170 -12.85 -8.21 10.45
N ALA A 171 -13.91 -7.66 9.87
CA ALA A 171 -13.83 -7.01 8.56
C ALA A 171 -12.84 -5.83 8.55
N LYS A 172 -12.75 -5.07 9.65
CA LYS A 172 -11.75 -4.01 9.85
C LYS A 172 -10.29 -4.48 9.81
N LEU A 173 -10.05 -5.78 9.99
CA LEU A 173 -8.72 -6.40 9.95
C LEU A 173 -8.46 -7.15 8.65
N ARG A 174 -9.33 -7.06 7.65
CA ARG A 174 -9.14 -7.65 6.31
C ARG A 174 -8.26 -6.76 5.44
N MET A 175 -7.61 -7.37 4.46
CA MET A 175 -6.57 -6.72 3.66
C MET A 175 -7.04 -5.40 3.03
N LEU A 176 -8.24 -5.38 2.42
CA LEU A 176 -8.76 -4.17 1.77
C LEU A 176 -8.91 -3.00 2.74
N ASN A 177 -9.47 -3.26 3.93
CA ASN A 177 -9.60 -2.22 4.93
C ASN A 177 -8.24 -1.76 5.48
N LEU A 178 -7.30 -2.68 5.68
CA LEU A 178 -5.96 -2.33 6.14
C LEU A 178 -5.20 -1.48 5.12
N LEU A 179 -5.41 -1.70 3.82
CA LEU A 179 -4.89 -0.81 2.78
C LEU A 179 -5.55 0.58 2.88
N ASP A 180 -6.87 0.66 3.10
CA ASP A 180 -7.56 1.94 3.31
C ASP A 180 -7.01 2.69 4.53
N VAL A 181 -6.77 1.99 5.64
CA VAL A 181 -6.16 2.55 6.85
C VAL A 181 -4.77 3.08 6.57
N TYR A 182 -3.92 2.30 5.90
CA TYR A 182 -2.55 2.70 5.60
C TYR A 182 -2.53 3.94 4.67
N THR A 183 -3.35 3.94 3.62
CA THR A 183 -3.48 5.10 2.72
C THR A 183 -3.97 6.35 3.47
N ALA A 184 -5.02 6.22 4.30
CA ALA A 184 -5.55 7.35 5.06
C ALA A 184 -4.52 7.89 6.07
N HIS A 185 -3.79 7.01 6.76
CA HIS A 185 -2.69 7.38 7.64
C HIS A 185 -1.64 8.22 6.91
N VAL A 186 -1.13 7.74 5.78
CA VAL A 186 -0.12 8.46 4.99
C VAL A 186 -0.62 9.84 4.57
N LYS A 187 -1.87 9.95 4.13
CA LYS A 187 -2.47 11.23 3.73
C LYS A 187 -2.64 12.20 4.90
N LEU A 188 -3.10 11.70 6.04
CA LEU A 188 -3.24 12.49 7.26
C LEU A 188 -1.88 13.04 7.71
N GLU A 189 -0.84 12.21 7.74
CA GLU A 189 0.51 12.66 8.11
C GLU A 189 1.03 13.75 7.17
N ARG A 190 0.81 13.61 5.86
CA ARG A 190 1.17 14.64 4.86
C ARG A 190 0.40 15.95 5.09
N LEU A 191 -0.91 15.88 5.32
CA LEU A 191 -1.74 17.06 5.57
C LEU A 191 -1.36 17.75 6.89
N ILE A 192 -1.06 16.97 7.93
CA ILE A 192 -0.59 17.49 9.22
C ILE A 192 0.76 18.21 9.04
N ALA A 193 1.70 17.61 8.32
CA ALA A 193 3.02 18.19 8.08
C ALA A 193 2.97 19.45 7.20
N ALA A 194 2.04 19.51 6.24
CA ALA A 194 1.88 20.65 5.34
C ALA A 194 1.06 21.81 5.93
N SER A 195 0.27 21.56 6.98
CA SER A 195 -0.60 22.59 7.57
C SER A 195 0.16 23.52 8.51
N ASN A 196 -0.12 24.81 8.42
CA ASN A 196 0.36 25.85 9.35
C ASN A 196 -0.76 26.37 10.28
N ASN A 197 -1.96 25.82 10.20
CA ASN A 197 -3.11 26.20 11.02
C ASN A 197 -3.27 25.22 12.19
N LEU A 198 -3.15 25.72 13.42
CA LEU A 198 -3.20 24.88 14.63
C LEU A 198 -4.52 24.15 14.82
N ASP A 199 -5.65 24.77 14.49
CA ASP A 199 -6.97 24.13 14.65
C ASP A 199 -7.17 23.04 13.60
N ASN A 200 -6.71 23.27 12.37
CA ASN A 200 -6.69 22.23 11.34
C ASN A 200 -5.78 21.06 11.73
N ILE A 201 -4.59 21.34 12.27
CA ILE A 201 -3.68 20.29 12.77
C ILE A 201 -4.35 19.47 13.88
N ARG A 202 -5.03 20.11 14.84
CA ARG A 202 -5.76 19.42 15.90
C ARG A 202 -6.88 18.54 15.33
N PHE A 203 -7.65 19.06 14.38
CA PHE A 203 -8.70 18.33 13.70
C PHE A 203 -8.15 17.08 12.98
N LEU A 204 -7.12 17.24 12.13
CA LEU A 204 -6.50 16.12 11.42
C LEU A 204 -5.90 15.08 12.36
N ARG A 205 -5.27 15.51 13.47
CA ARG A 205 -4.78 14.59 14.51
C ARG A 205 -5.92 13.84 15.20
N SER A 206 -7.07 14.48 15.41
CA SER A 206 -8.24 13.81 15.98
C SER A 206 -8.78 12.70 15.05
N LEU A 207 -8.77 12.94 13.73
CA LEU A 207 -9.12 11.93 12.73
C LEU A 207 -8.09 10.81 12.68
N HIS A 208 -6.80 11.14 12.76
CA HIS A 208 -5.74 10.14 12.81
C HIS A 208 -5.86 9.23 14.05
N ASP A 209 -6.20 9.82 15.19
CA ASP A 209 -6.43 9.10 16.45
C ASP A 209 -7.70 8.24 16.41
N TRP A 210 -8.76 8.73 15.75
CA TRP A 210 -9.95 7.95 15.45
C TRP A 210 -9.62 6.75 14.55
N LEU A 211 -8.89 6.98 13.45
CA LEU A 211 -8.46 5.94 12.53
C LEU A 211 -7.64 4.86 13.26
N ALA A 212 -6.73 5.24 14.16
CA ALA A 212 -5.91 4.30 14.94
C ALA A 212 -6.74 3.39 15.85
N ARG A 213 -7.82 3.92 16.45
CA ARG A 213 -8.72 3.16 17.34
C ARG A 213 -9.75 2.32 16.60
N HIS A 214 -10.35 2.87 15.56
CA HIS A 214 -11.51 2.28 14.90
C HIS A 214 -11.17 1.58 13.60
N LEU A 215 -9.98 1.85 13.04
CA LEU A 215 -9.51 1.36 11.73
C LEU A 215 -10.47 1.69 10.58
N VAL A 216 -11.22 2.78 10.70
CA VAL A 216 -12.21 3.19 9.73
C VAL A 216 -12.37 4.71 9.79
N LEU A 217 -12.66 5.31 8.64
CA LEU A 217 -13.17 6.69 8.54
C LEU A 217 -14.46 6.68 7.74
N SER A 218 -15.40 7.56 8.11
CA SER A 218 -16.61 7.80 7.34
C SER A 218 -16.31 8.68 6.13
N THR A 219 -17.20 8.65 5.12
CA THR A 219 -17.10 9.56 3.98
C THR A 219 -17.10 11.02 4.42
N ALA A 220 -17.94 11.39 5.39
CA ALA A 220 -17.99 12.75 5.92
C ALA A 220 -16.67 13.18 6.58
N GLN A 221 -16.00 12.28 7.31
CA GLN A 221 -14.69 12.56 7.90
C GLN A 221 -13.61 12.76 6.82
N LEU A 222 -13.63 11.93 5.77
CA LEU A 222 -12.71 12.06 4.63
C LEU A 222 -12.93 13.37 3.88
N ASP A 223 -14.18 13.72 3.58
CA ASP A 223 -14.56 14.94 2.89
C ASP A 223 -14.19 16.20 3.70
N ALA A 224 -14.47 16.19 5.00
CA ALA A 224 -14.12 17.29 5.91
C ALA A 224 -12.60 17.51 6.01
N ALA A 225 -11.80 16.45 5.85
CA ALA A 225 -10.34 16.52 5.82
C ALA A 225 -9.76 16.82 4.43
N GLY A 226 -10.58 16.87 3.37
CA GLY A 226 -10.13 17.00 1.99
C GLY A 226 -9.34 15.78 1.49
N ILE A 227 -9.57 14.59 2.08
CA ILE A 227 -8.85 13.36 1.73
C ILE A 227 -9.62 12.61 0.66
N VAL A 228 -9.09 12.60 -0.56
CA VAL A 228 -9.63 11.76 -1.65
C VAL A 228 -9.14 10.32 -1.47
N MET A 229 -10.04 9.35 -1.41
CA MET A 229 -9.70 7.92 -1.29
C MET A 229 -10.28 7.12 -2.46
N HIS A 230 -9.88 5.86 -2.59
CA HIS A 230 -10.56 4.94 -3.49
C HIS A 230 -12.10 4.93 -3.25
N PRO A 231 -12.97 4.88 -4.28
CA PRO A 231 -14.43 5.01 -4.12
C PRO A 231 -15.10 4.00 -3.19
N HIS A 232 -14.45 2.85 -3.01
CA HIS A 232 -14.87 1.77 -2.12
C HIS A 232 -14.10 1.73 -0.78
N ALA A 233 -13.41 2.81 -0.41
CA ALA A 233 -12.69 2.90 0.86
C ALA A 233 -13.62 2.68 2.04
N PHE A 234 -13.16 1.89 3.03
CA PHE A 234 -13.82 1.62 4.30
C PHE A 234 -15.19 0.92 4.26
N ARG A 235 -15.83 0.77 3.09
CA ARG A 235 -17.16 0.14 2.93
C ARG A 235 -17.25 -1.24 3.57
N SER A 236 -16.17 -2.02 3.52
CA SER A 236 -16.15 -3.38 4.08
C SER A 236 -16.04 -3.44 5.60
N ALA A 237 -15.58 -2.36 6.26
CA ALA A 237 -15.34 -2.35 7.70
C ALA A 237 -16.54 -1.88 8.53
N TRP A 238 -17.51 -1.23 7.88
CA TRP A 238 -18.79 -0.92 8.49
C TRP A 238 -19.59 -2.22 8.63
N PRO A 239 -20.12 -2.54 9.82
CA PRO A 239 -21.09 -3.62 9.94
C PRO A 239 -22.24 -3.36 8.95
N ASN A 240 -22.65 -4.36 8.18
CA ASN A 240 -23.82 -4.22 7.32
C ASN A 240 -24.99 -3.72 8.18
N ALA A 241 -25.45 -2.51 7.88
CA ALA A 241 -26.55 -1.88 8.57
C ALA A 241 -27.84 -2.66 8.30
N GLY A 242 -28.20 -3.54 9.23
CA GLY A 242 -29.58 -3.66 9.69
C GLY A 242 -29.88 -2.70 10.85
N GLY A 243 -29.07 -1.65 11.00
CA GLY A 243 -29.26 -0.60 12.00
C GLY A 243 -28.95 0.73 11.35
N GLU A 244 -30.00 1.39 10.85
CA GLU A 244 -30.06 2.84 10.94
C GLU A 244 -29.85 3.17 12.43
N GLY A 245 -28.66 3.66 12.76
CA GLY A 245 -28.25 3.88 14.13
C GLY A 245 -27.06 4.80 14.10
N GLU A 246 -27.38 6.09 14.11
CA GLU A 246 -26.54 7.21 14.51
C GLU A 246 -25.21 6.83 15.16
N LEU A 247 -24.10 7.36 14.65
CA LEU A 247 -23.02 7.89 15.48
C LEU A 247 -22.21 8.88 14.62
N PHE A 248 -22.53 10.15 14.84
CA PHE A 248 -21.78 11.41 14.61
C PHE A 248 -20.51 11.37 13.74
#